data_AF-A0A7S0RKQ7-F1
#
_entry.id   AF-A0A7S0RKQ7-F1
#
_cell.length_a   1.000
_cell.length_b   1.000
_cell.length_c   1.000
_cell.angle_alpha   90.00
_cell.angle_beta   90.00
_cell.angle_gamma   90.00
#
_symmetry.space_group_name_H-M   'P 1'
#
loop_
_entity.id
_entity.type
_entity.pdbx_description
1 polymer ?
#
loop_
_entity_poly.entity_id
_entity_poly.type
_entity_poly.pdbx_seq_one_letter_code
_entity_poly.pdbx_strand_id
1 'polypeptide(L)'
;QSGIWDVYKDVTLNRMRRLPDGAELFGDPNVLIDDNNKMNTYSIIESADIVVTIVSASGLESLVMGKEVILCGEANYGELGFTHEAEDPSSLLSILGTLTSSKRQLNKGLSAAKFLYIFLEMLCVHRDPHALASLVSKETVFLEKLVSQESNKWDWYSTFGG
;
A
#
# COMPACT_ATOMS: atom_id res chain seq x y z
N GLN A 1 -23.86 -13.27 0.43
CA GLN A 1 -23.21 -12.80 1.67
C GLN A 1 -22.17 -11.80 1.25
N SER A 2 -22.37 -10.52 1.56
CA SER A 2 -21.41 -9.47 1.23
C SER A 2 -20.27 -9.54 2.24
N GLY A 3 -19.05 -9.72 1.74
CA GLY A 3 -17.86 -9.86 2.58
C GLY A 3 -17.35 -8.49 3.04
N ILE A 4 -16.52 -8.46 4.08
CA ILE A 4 -15.83 -7.24 4.58
C ILE A 4 -15.10 -6.47 3.45
N TRP A 5 -14.74 -7.17 2.38
CA TRP A 5 -14.09 -6.67 1.18
C TRP A 5 -15.00 -5.81 0.28
N ASP A 6 -16.31 -6.06 0.29
CA ASP A 6 -17.28 -5.26 -0.48
C ASP A 6 -17.42 -3.86 0.15
N VAL A 7 -17.39 -3.80 1.49
CA VAL A 7 -17.43 -2.54 2.25
C VAL A 7 -16.22 -1.66 1.92
N TYR A 8 -15.02 -2.23 1.82
CA TYR A 8 -13.81 -1.47 1.50
C TYR A 8 -13.77 -0.96 0.06
N LYS A 9 -14.19 -1.78 -0.91
CA LYS A 9 -14.28 -1.38 -2.33
C LYS A 9 -15.23 -0.20 -2.51
N ASP A 10 -16.39 -0.28 -1.88
CA ASP A 10 -17.40 0.77 -1.95
C ASP A 10 -16.91 2.07 -1.30
N VAL A 11 -16.09 2.00 -0.25
CA VAL A 11 -15.62 3.21 0.44
C VAL A 11 -14.63 4.01 -0.42
N THR A 12 -13.63 3.37 -1.04
CA THR A 12 -12.62 4.10 -1.83
C THR A 12 -13.20 4.65 -3.12
N LEU A 13 -13.95 3.84 -3.87
CA LEU A 13 -14.52 4.25 -5.15
C LEU A 13 -15.59 5.34 -4.96
N ASN A 14 -16.48 5.17 -3.99
CA ASN A 14 -17.50 6.18 -3.72
C ASN A 14 -16.91 7.46 -3.14
N ARG A 15 -15.79 7.39 -2.40
CA ARG A 15 -15.07 8.58 -1.96
C ARG A 15 -14.46 9.32 -3.13
N MET A 16 -13.84 8.62 -4.08
CA MET A 16 -13.30 9.23 -5.30
C MET A 16 -14.39 9.92 -6.13
N ARG A 17 -15.56 9.29 -6.31
CA ARG A 17 -16.72 9.90 -6.99
C ARG A 17 -17.25 11.17 -6.33
N ARG A 18 -17.02 11.35 -5.03
CA ARG A 18 -17.47 12.51 -4.26
C ARG A 18 -16.45 13.66 -4.25
N LEU A 19 -15.25 13.44 -4.76
CA LEU A 19 -14.27 14.51 -4.93
C LEU A 19 -14.71 15.40 -6.09
N PRO A 20 -14.53 16.74 -6.00
CA PRO A 20 -14.91 17.67 -7.06
C PRO A 20 -14.37 17.26 -8.43
N ASP A 21 -13.10 16.87 -8.47
CA ASP A 21 -12.41 16.51 -9.71
C ASP A 21 -12.48 15.00 -9.99
N GLY A 22 -12.88 14.20 -8.99
CA GLY A 22 -12.89 12.75 -9.10
C GLY A 22 -14.04 12.23 -9.96
N ALA A 23 -15.16 12.96 -10.03
CA ALA A 23 -16.28 12.61 -10.91
C ALA A 23 -15.92 12.73 -12.41
N GLU A 24 -15.06 13.69 -12.75
CA GLU A 24 -14.63 13.94 -14.13
C GLU A 24 -13.79 12.78 -14.68
N LEU A 25 -13.06 12.07 -13.81
CA LEU A 25 -12.23 10.92 -14.17
C LEU A 25 -13.03 9.72 -14.71
N PHE A 26 -14.30 9.54 -14.27
CA PHE A 26 -15.11 8.36 -14.63
C PHE A 26 -15.68 8.39 -16.05
N GLY A 27 -15.38 9.43 -16.84
CA GLY A 27 -15.79 9.55 -18.24
C GLY A 27 -14.66 9.98 -19.18
N ASP A 28 -13.44 10.20 -18.67
CA ASP A 28 -12.31 10.58 -19.50
C ASP A 28 -11.83 9.37 -20.32
N PRO A 29 -11.76 9.45 -21.66
CA PRO A 29 -11.30 8.33 -22.50
C PRO A 29 -9.83 7.95 -22.28
N ASN A 30 -9.04 8.78 -21.61
CA ASN A 30 -7.65 8.53 -21.28
C ASN A 30 -7.46 7.90 -19.89
N VAL A 31 -8.55 7.72 -19.12
CA VAL A 31 -8.51 7.18 -17.78
C VAL A 31 -9.25 5.84 -17.74
N LEU A 32 -8.54 4.78 -17.36
CA LEU A 32 -9.12 3.47 -17.11
C LEU A 32 -9.10 3.19 -15.61
N ILE A 33 -10.27 2.88 -15.03
CA ILE A 33 -10.42 2.54 -13.61
C ILE A 33 -10.80 1.05 -13.50
N ASP A 34 -9.97 0.25 -12.83
CA ASP A 34 -10.30 -1.13 -12.46
C ASP A 34 -10.79 -1.19 -11.01
N ASP A 35 -12.11 -1.07 -10.84
CA ASP A 35 -12.78 -1.12 -9.52
C ASP A 35 -13.14 -2.55 -9.07
N ASN A 36 -13.05 -3.50 -9.98
CA ASN A 36 -13.50 -4.88 -9.77
C ASN A 36 -12.33 -5.88 -9.75
N ASN A 37 -11.09 -5.40 -9.85
CA ASN A 37 -9.86 -6.20 -9.81
C ASN A 37 -9.81 -7.23 -10.95
N LYS A 38 -10.24 -6.82 -12.16
CA LYS A 38 -10.15 -7.63 -13.38
C LYS A 38 -8.72 -7.69 -13.92
N MET A 39 -7.92 -6.67 -13.65
CA MET A 39 -6.56 -6.57 -14.15
C MET A 39 -5.57 -7.13 -13.14
N ASN A 40 -4.62 -7.92 -13.63
CA ASN A 40 -3.52 -8.39 -12.82
C ASN A 40 -2.50 -7.26 -12.62
N THR A 41 -2.11 -6.97 -11.39
CA THR A 41 -1.17 -5.90 -11.04
C THR A 41 0.16 -6.00 -11.81
N TYR A 42 0.74 -7.19 -11.94
CA TYR A 42 2.00 -7.37 -12.66
C TYR A 42 1.85 -7.12 -14.17
N SER A 43 0.72 -7.52 -14.76
CA SER A 43 0.42 -7.20 -16.16
C SER A 43 0.27 -5.69 -16.39
N ILE A 44 -0.33 -4.96 -15.44
CA ILE A 44 -0.40 -3.48 -15.51
C ILE A 44 1.01 -2.90 -15.45
N ILE A 45 1.81 -3.31 -14.46
CA ILE A 45 3.19 -2.82 -14.29
C ILE A 45 4.02 -3.09 -15.54
N GLU A 46 3.94 -4.29 -16.11
CA GLU A 46 4.66 -4.66 -17.32
C GLU A 46 4.32 -3.73 -18.49
N SER A 47 3.04 -3.40 -18.66
CA SER A 47 2.56 -2.49 -19.71
C SER A 47 2.84 -1.00 -19.44
N ALA A 48 3.15 -0.61 -18.20
CA ALA A 48 3.31 0.78 -17.81
C ALA A 48 4.69 1.34 -18.21
N ASP A 49 4.72 2.60 -18.66
CA ASP A 49 5.96 3.35 -18.85
C ASP A 49 6.48 3.92 -17.52
N ILE A 50 5.56 4.41 -16.69
CA ILE A 50 5.83 5.04 -15.39
C ILE A 50 4.77 4.55 -14.40
N VAL A 51 5.18 4.26 -13.17
CA VAL A 51 4.26 3.90 -12.09
C VAL A 51 4.22 5.02 -11.05
N VAL A 52 3.02 5.46 -10.69
CA VAL A 52 2.79 6.46 -9.63
C VAL A 52 2.10 5.76 -8.46
N THR A 53 2.60 6.00 -7.25
CA THR A 53 2.05 5.39 -6.03
C THR A 53 2.24 6.31 -4.83
N ILE A 54 1.47 6.10 -3.77
CA ILE A 54 1.63 6.82 -2.49
C ILE A 54 2.61 6.04 -1.60
N VAL A 55 2.18 4.88 -1.08
CA VAL A 55 2.99 4.02 -0.19
C VAL A 55 2.80 2.52 -0.47
N SER A 56 2.34 2.16 -1.67
CA SER A 56 2.03 0.75 -2.00
C SER A 56 3.30 -0.08 -2.18
N ALA A 57 3.28 -1.32 -1.68
CA ALA A 57 4.30 -2.32 -1.96
C ALA A 57 4.49 -2.55 -3.48
N SER A 58 3.44 -2.35 -4.28
CA SER A 58 3.52 -2.48 -5.73
C SER A 58 4.42 -1.45 -6.41
N GLY A 59 4.75 -0.33 -5.75
CA GLY A 59 5.81 0.55 -6.24
C GLY A 59 7.19 -0.11 -6.14
N LEU A 60 7.47 -0.83 -5.05
CA LEU A 60 8.73 -1.57 -4.92
C LEU A 60 8.80 -2.74 -5.90
N GLU A 61 7.69 -3.45 -6.13
CA GLU A 61 7.60 -4.48 -7.18
C GLU A 61 7.89 -3.88 -8.57
N SER A 62 7.33 -2.70 -8.86
CA SER A 62 7.55 -1.98 -10.12
C SER A 62 9.02 -1.61 -10.33
N LEU A 63 9.70 -1.16 -9.28
CA LEU A 63 11.14 -0.88 -9.33
C LEU A 63 11.96 -2.12 -9.65
N VAL A 64 11.64 -3.27 -9.06
CA VAL A 64 12.33 -4.54 -9.36
C VAL A 64 12.06 -5.01 -10.79
N MET A 65 10.87 -4.70 -11.32
CA MET A 65 10.53 -4.90 -12.73
C MET A 65 11.16 -3.85 -13.68
N GLY A 66 12.05 -2.99 -13.17
CA GLY A 66 12.81 -2.03 -13.96
C GLY A 66 12.02 -0.79 -14.38
N LYS A 67 10.87 -0.52 -13.75
CA LYS A 67 10.05 0.66 -14.04
C LYS A 67 10.52 1.86 -13.23
N GLU A 68 10.33 3.07 -13.77
CA GLU A 68 10.47 4.30 -12.98
C GLU A 68 9.24 4.46 -12.08
N VAL A 69 9.48 4.84 -10.83
CA VAL A 69 8.42 5.03 -9.83
C VAL A 69 8.45 6.43 -9.28
N ILE A 70 7.29 7.09 -9.31
CA ILE A 70 7.04 8.36 -8.63
C ILE A 70 6.27 8.07 -7.34
N LEU A 71 6.80 8.55 -6.22
CA LEU A 71 6.20 8.47 -4.89
C LEU A 71 5.49 9.78 -4.56
N CYS A 72 4.22 9.68 -4.17
CA CYS A 72 3.42 10.80 -3.67
C CYS A 72 3.23 10.74 -2.15
N GLY A 73 4.10 10.02 -1.44
CA GLY A 73 4.06 9.83 0.00
C GLY A 73 5.31 9.14 0.52
N GLU A 74 5.44 9.07 1.84
CA GLU A 74 6.61 8.52 2.51
C GLU A 74 6.56 6.99 2.55
N ALA A 75 7.20 6.34 1.57
CA ALA A 75 7.35 4.88 1.53
C ALA A 75 8.69 4.45 2.16
N ASN A 76 8.74 3.25 2.75
CA ASN A 76 9.97 2.69 3.34
C ASN A 76 11.14 2.53 2.35
N TYR A 77 10.86 2.59 1.04
CA TYR A 77 11.84 2.50 -0.03
C TYR A 77 12.08 3.84 -0.75
N GLY A 78 11.46 4.93 -0.28
CA GLY A 78 11.65 6.29 -0.81
C GLY A 78 13.00 6.89 -0.43
N GLU A 79 13.43 7.92 -1.16
CA GLU A 79 14.69 8.66 -0.96
C GLU A 79 15.99 7.81 -1.06
N LEU A 80 15.90 6.54 -1.44
CA LEU A 80 17.05 5.64 -1.58
C LEU A 80 17.77 5.75 -2.93
N GLY A 81 17.45 6.78 -3.71
CA GLY A 81 18.12 7.10 -4.98
C GLY A 81 17.64 6.29 -6.19
N PHE A 82 16.51 5.60 -6.08
CA PHE A 82 15.90 4.85 -7.19
C PHE A 82 14.40 5.17 -7.39
N THR A 83 13.87 6.14 -6.66
CA THR A 83 12.50 6.69 -6.77
C THR A 83 12.57 8.18 -7.12
N HIS A 84 11.48 8.70 -7.71
CA HIS A 84 11.25 10.14 -7.82
C HIS A 84 10.25 10.55 -6.76
N GLU A 85 10.55 11.60 -6.00
CA GLU A 85 9.69 12.06 -4.90
C GLU A 85 8.85 13.25 -5.36
N ALA A 86 7.52 13.12 -5.27
CA ALA A 86 6.57 14.18 -5.56
C ALA A 86 5.89 14.61 -4.27
N GLU A 87 6.29 15.77 -3.76
CA GLU A 87 5.77 16.34 -2.51
C GLU A 87 4.38 16.97 -2.70
N ASP A 88 4.06 17.36 -3.93
CA ASP A 88 2.84 18.10 -4.28
C ASP A 88 2.40 17.84 -5.75
N PRO A 89 1.17 18.21 -6.14
CA PRO A 89 0.70 18.00 -7.50
C PRO A 89 1.57 18.66 -8.59
N SER A 90 2.18 19.81 -8.31
CA SER A 90 3.03 20.52 -9.27
C SER A 90 4.35 19.79 -9.50
N SER A 91 4.98 19.28 -8.44
CA SER A 91 6.18 18.45 -8.56
C SER A 91 5.89 17.13 -9.28
N LEU A 92 4.76 16.48 -9.01
CA LEU A 92 4.32 15.29 -9.77
C LEU A 92 4.26 15.58 -11.28
N LEU A 93 3.61 16.66 -11.68
CA LEU A 93 3.49 17.05 -13.09
C LEU A 93 4.86 17.36 -13.72
N SER A 94 5.75 18.02 -12.99
CA SER A 94 7.12 18.32 -13.44
C SER A 94 7.95 17.05 -13.67
N ILE A 95 7.85 16.08 -12.76
CA ILE A 95 8.53 14.78 -12.86
C ILE A 95 7.98 13.99 -14.03
N LEU A 96 6.65 13.92 -14.18
CA LEU A 96 6.00 13.26 -15.32
C LEU A 96 6.44 13.89 -16.65
N GLY A 97 6.45 15.22 -16.75
CA GLY A 97 6.93 15.93 -17.93
C GLY A 97 8.39 15.60 -18.26
N THR A 98 9.24 15.49 -17.22
CA THR A 98 10.66 15.13 -17.37
C THR A 98 10.82 13.69 -17.85
N LEU A 99 10.11 12.73 -17.25
CA LEU A 99 10.21 11.30 -17.60
C LEU A 99 9.62 10.98 -18.97
N THR A 100 8.56 11.69 -19.37
CA THR A 100 7.95 11.53 -20.71
C THR A 100 8.81 12.18 -21.79
N SER A 101 9.49 13.29 -21.49
CA SER A 101 10.31 14.03 -22.48
C SER A 101 11.77 13.58 -22.53
N SER A 102 12.30 13.01 -21.45
CA SER A 102 13.68 12.58 -21.33
C SER A 102 13.76 11.14 -20.82
N LYS A 103 14.67 10.33 -21.38
CA LYS A 103 14.91 8.96 -20.90
C LYS A 103 15.76 8.93 -19.62
N ARG A 104 15.60 9.91 -18.73
CA ARG A 104 16.34 9.96 -17.47
C ARG A 104 15.81 8.86 -16.56
N GLN A 105 16.63 7.86 -16.32
CA GLN A 105 16.30 6.75 -15.42
C GLN A 105 17.07 6.92 -14.10
N LEU A 106 16.34 6.92 -12.99
CA LEU A 106 16.94 6.76 -11.68
C LEU A 106 17.05 5.27 -11.33
N ASN A 107 16.05 4.48 -11.72
CA ASN A 107 16.01 3.08 -11.38
C ASN A 107 16.95 2.26 -12.27
N LYS A 108 18.02 1.74 -11.65
CA LYS A 108 18.98 0.82 -12.29
C LYS A 108 18.68 -0.67 -12.00
N GLY A 109 17.55 -0.97 -11.36
CA GLY A 109 17.07 -2.31 -10.98
C GLY A 109 17.82 -2.92 -9.80
N LEU A 110 19.16 -2.90 -9.80
CA LEU A 110 19.96 -3.62 -8.80
C LEU A 110 19.79 -3.08 -7.37
N SER A 111 19.71 -1.76 -7.18
CA SER A 111 19.54 -1.16 -5.85
C SER A 111 18.17 -1.49 -5.26
N ALA A 112 17.12 -1.39 -6.08
CA ALA A 112 15.77 -1.75 -5.66
C ALA A 112 15.64 -3.25 -5.34
N ALA A 113 16.24 -4.12 -6.16
CA ALA A 113 16.24 -5.57 -5.91
C ALA A 113 16.99 -5.94 -4.61
N LYS A 114 18.13 -5.30 -4.35
CA LYS A 114 18.87 -5.46 -3.08
C LYS A 114 18.05 -4.99 -1.89
N PHE A 115 17.40 -3.83 -2.00
CA PHE A 115 16.52 -3.34 -0.95
C PHE A 115 15.36 -4.31 -0.71
N LEU A 116 14.67 -4.76 -1.76
CA LEU A 116 13.56 -5.70 -1.64
C LEU A 116 14.00 -6.99 -0.94
N TYR A 117 15.16 -7.55 -1.32
CA TYR A 117 15.70 -8.74 -0.66
C TYR A 117 15.91 -8.51 0.85
N ILE A 118 16.58 -7.42 1.23
CA ILE A 118 16.81 -7.09 2.64
C ILE A 118 15.48 -6.86 3.37
N PHE A 119 14.55 -6.13 2.76
CA PHE A 119 13.25 -5.82 3.31
C PHE A 119 12.43 -7.10 3.57
N LEU A 120 12.45 -8.06 2.64
CA LEU A 120 11.75 -9.33 2.79
C LEU A 120 12.40 -10.24 3.84
N GLU A 121 13.73 -10.32 3.87
CA GLU A 121 14.45 -11.20 4.80
C GLU A 121 14.49 -10.68 6.23
N MET A 122 14.61 -9.36 6.41
CA MET A 122 14.88 -8.75 7.71
C MET A 122 13.64 -8.15 8.37
N LEU A 123 12.69 -7.66 7.59
CA LEU A 123 11.59 -6.83 8.09
C LEU A 123 10.22 -7.47 7.91
N CYS A 124 10.08 -8.43 6.99
CA CYS A 124 8.84 -9.17 6.83
C CYS A 124 8.82 -10.40 7.75
N VAL A 125 7.64 -10.71 8.29
CA VAL A 125 7.47 -11.96 9.03
C VAL A 125 7.68 -13.12 8.07
N HIS A 126 8.54 -14.08 8.45
CA HIS A 126 8.72 -15.30 7.70
C HIS A 126 7.36 -15.95 7.43
N ARG A 127 7.14 -16.35 6.17
CA ARG A 127 5.87 -16.93 5.73
C ARG A 127 5.83 -18.45 5.90
N ASP A 128 6.66 -18.99 6.79
CA ASP A 128 6.59 -20.40 7.12
C ASP A 128 5.40 -20.67 8.07
N PRO A 129 4.82 -21.88 8.04
CA PRO A 129 3.68 -22.22 8.88
C PRO A 129 3.92 -21.99 10.38
N HIS A 130 5.16 -22.11 10.86
CA HIS A 130 5.50 -21.96 12.27
C HIS A 130 5.54 -20.47 12.67
N ALA A 131 6.11 -19.59 11.85
CA ALA A 131 6.07 -18.14 12.06
C ALA A 131 4.63 -17.60 12.05
N LEU A 132 3.78 -18.09 11.14
CA LEU A 132 2.35 -17.75 11.11
C LEU A 132 1.62 -18.27 12.36
N ALA A 133 1.83 -19.52 12.75
CA ALA A 133 1.27 -20.08 13.99
C ALA A 133 1.74 -19.30 15.23
N SER A 134 3.00 -18.85 15.25
CA SER A 134 3.55 -18.02 16.32
C SER A 134 2.84 -16.67 16.42
N LEU A 135 2.53 -16.00 15.29
CA LEU A 135 1.76 -14.76 15.29
C LEU A 135 0.35 -14.96 15.85
N VAL A 136 -0.38 -15.96 15.35
CA VAL A 136 -1.76 -16.26 15.78
C VAL A 136 -1.81 -16.60 17.27
N SER A 137 -0.84 -17.39 17.75
CA SER A 137 -0.76 -17.77 19.17
C SER A 137 -0.44 -16.58 20.09
N LYS A 138 0.43 -15.66 19.66
CA LYS A 138 0.71 -14.42 20.41
C LYS A 138 -0.51 -13.52 20.52
N GLU A 139 -1.30 -13.43 19.46
CA GLU A 139 -2.54 -12.65 19.44
C GLU A 139 -3.61 -13.26 20.34
N THR A 140 -3.70 -14.59 20.38
CA THR A 140 -4.60 -15.32 21.29
C THR A 140 -4.26 -15.04 22.75
N VAL A 141 -2.96 -15.07 23.11
CA VAL A 141 -2.49 -14.75 24.47
C VAL A 141 -2.71 -13.27 24.82
N PHE A 142 -2.62 -12.36 23.84
CA PHE A 142 -2.92 -10.94 24.05
C PHE A 142 -4.41 -10.70 24.30
N LEU A 143 -5.28 -11.36 23.54
CA LEU A 143 -6.73 -11.28 23.70
C LEU A 143 -7.19 -11.92 25.02
N GLU A 144 -6.63 -13.05 25.43
CA GLU A 144 -6.90 -13.66 26.73
C GLU A 144 -6.48 -12.74 27.89
N LYS A 145 -5.36 -12.03 27.77
CA LYS A 145 -4.94 -11.01 28.74
C LYS A 145 -5.86 -9.80 28.78
N LEU A 146 -6.39 -9.36 27.64
CA LEU A 146 -7.38 -8.28 27.57
C LEU A 146 -8.72 -8.68 28.19
N VAL A 147 -9.24 -9.87 27.87
CA VAL A 147 -10.51 -10.39 28.40
C VAL A 147 -10.43 -10.64 29.92
N SER A 148 -9.30 -11.15 30.41
CA SER A 148 -9.07 -11.31 31.86
C SER A 148 -8.93 -9.98 32.60
N GLN A 149 -8.36 -8.95 31.96
CA GLN A 149 -8.31 -7.60 32.53
C GLN A 149 -9.68 -6.91 32.54
N GLU A 150 -10.53 -7.11 31.53
CA GLU A 150 -11.90 -6.59 31.54
C GLU A 150 -12.79 -7.31 32.56
N SER A 151 -12.65 -8.62 32.71
CA SER A 151 -13.40 -9.40 33.73
C SER A 151 -13.11 -8.90 35.15
N ASN A 152 -11.86 -8.58 35.46
CA ASN A 152 -11.47 -7.97 36.75
C ASN A 152 -11.98 -6.52 36.94
N LYS A 153 -12.35 -5.83 35.85
CA LYS A 153 -12.88 -4.46 35.89
C LYS A 153 -14.37 -4.43 36.29
N TRP A 154 -15.11 -5.50 36.00
CA TRP A 154 -16.51 -5.68 36.40
C TRP A 154 -16.67 -6.17 37.85
N ASP A 155 -15.71 -6.92 38.38
CA ASP A 155 -15.69 -7.34 39.80
C ASP A 155 -15.49 -6.17 40.79
N TRP A 156 -14.85 -5.09 40.34
CA TRP A 156 -14.66 -3.89 41.17
C TRP A 156 -15.97 -3.11 41.39
N TYR A 157 -16.89 -3.12 40.41
CA TYR A 157 -18.20 -2.46 40.51
C TYR A 157 -19.16 -3.22 41.44
N SER A 158 -19.08 -4.54 41.52
CA SER A 158 -19.88 -5.35 42.46
C SER A 158 -19.39 -5.31 43.90
N THR A 159 -18.14 -4.91 44.14
CA THR A 159 -17.53 -4.88 45.49
C THR A 159 -17.76 -3.54 46.21
N PHE A 160 -18.04 -2.45 45.50
CA PHE A 160 -18.21 -1.10 46.07
C PHE A 160 -19.52 -0.38 45.67
N GLY A 161 -20.45 -1.07 45.00
CA GLY A 161 -21.75 -0.55 44.56
C GLY A 161 -22.95 -1.06 45.35
N GLY A 162 -22.85 -1.13 46.68
CA GLY A 162 -23.94 -1.49 47.60
C GLY A 162 -24.18 -0.41 48.64
#